data_AF-A0AAV2JFN6-F1
#
_entry.id   AF-A0AAV2JFN6-F1
#
_cell.length_a   1.000
_cell.length_b   1.000
_cell.length_c   1.000
_cell.angle_alpha   90.00
_cell.angle_beta   90.00
_cell.angle_gamma   90.00
#
_symmetry.space_group_name_H-M   'P 1'
#
loop_
_entity.id
_entity.type
_entity.pdbx_description
1 polymer ?
#
loop_
_entity_poly.entity_id
_entity_poly.type
_entity_poly.pdbx_seq_one_letter_code
_entity_poly.pdbx_strand_id
1 'polypeptide(L)'
;MQWFVLQKKAHFPCAQKEEFVSQFICPFPFTDEETPFPISPGADAALRQFLKLLLSQIQGCAVFEGPEDCKNLALDAQALKEDMYYDVGVVLALALVNGAPCLRFFSPALFQLLFNFPQKQALTAGHLTPGSPLTTTVQRIEAAGSVSELQDVLTSCSDHLTLSGCNRPISSLCERAGLVDDLIAFSMITRMQLPLQRFREGLQTLGVFEKVQLYPSVFLPLFTSGAEGTTAASSLQDSAHEAEHREPLTPLRLAPSAARRLTLKSA
;
A
#
# COMPACT_ATOMS: atom_id res chain seq x y z
N MET A 1 15.69 -12.37 -7.49
CA MET A 1 15.09 -11.47 -6.47
C MET A 1 16.17 -11.01 -5.48
N GLN A 2 17.06 -10.10 -5.87
CA GLN A 2 18.20 -9.64 -5.05
C GLN A 2 18.19 -8.11 -4.78
N TRP A 3 17.10 -7.41 -5.09
CA TRP A 3 17.02 -5.94 -5.05
C TRP A 3 16.79 -5.32 -3.65
N PHE A 4 16.81 -6.09 -2.56
CA PHE A 4 16.32 -5.64 -1.24
C PHE A 4 17.35 -5.63 -0.09
N VAL A 5 18.66 -5.71 -0.36
CA VAL A 5 19.66 -5.62 0.71
C VAL A 5 20.47 -4.35 0.55
N LEU A 6 19.95 -3.23 1.06
CA LEU A 6 20.70 -2.10 1.64
C LEU A 6 19.72 -0.98 2.05
N GLN A 7 19.05 -1.14 3.18
CA GLN A 7 18.42 -0.01 3.90
C GLN A 7 19.14 0.12 5.24
N LYS A 8 20.09 1.06 5.28
CA LYS A 8 20.85 1.42 6.48
C LYS A 8 19.87 2.12 7.45
N LYS A 9 19.71 1.53 8.64
CA LYS A 9 18.97 2.12 9.76
C LYS A 9 19.66 3.42 10.19
N ALA A 10 19.05 4.57 9.90
CA ALA A 10 19.37 5.82 10.57
C ALA A 10 18.36 6.03 11.71
N HIS A 11 18.83 6.00 12.94
CA HIS A 11 18.04 6.28 14.13
C HIS A 11 18.03 7.79 14.35
N PHE A 12 16.88 8.45 14.20
CA PHE A 12 16.70 9.88 14.48
C PHE A 12 15.74 10.08 15.67
N PRO A 13 16.03 11.05 16.57
CA PRO A 13 15.26 11.28 17.79
C PRO A 13 13.86 11.87 17.52
N CYS A 14 12.91 11.47 18.37
CA CYS A 14 11.45 11.59 18.24
C CYS A 14 10.87 13.03 18.14
N ALA A 15 11.64 14.08 18.39
CA ALA A 15 11.12 15.46 18.47
C ALA A 15 11.00 16.20 17.11
N GLN A 16 11.84 15.88 16.12
CA GLN A 16 11.76 16.46 14.76
C GLN A 16 10.64 15.86 13.89
N LYS A 17 9.90 14.89 14.44
CA LYS A 17 8.83 14.16 13.76
C LYS A 17 7.57 15.01 13.58
N GLU A 18 7.26 15.87 14.56
CA GLU A 18 6.06 16.72 14.59
C GLU A 18 6.22 17.96 13.70
N GLU A 19 7.36 18.66 13.78
CA GLU A 19 7.61 19.88 13.00
C GLU A 19 7.64 19.65 11.48
N PHE A 20 8.29 18.57 11.02
CA PHE A 20 8.35 18.27 9.58
C PHE A 20 6.98 17.83 9.08
N VAL A 21 6.29 16.94 9.80
CA VAL A 21 4.96 16.45 9.40
C VAL A 21 3.92 17.58 9.45
N SER A 22 4.02 18.52 10.39
CA SER A 22 3.15 19.70 10.45
C SER A 22 3.30 20.65 9.25
N GLN A 23 4.41 20.58 8.50
CA GLN A 23 4.58 21.33 7.24
C GLN A 23 3.91 20.65 6.03
N PHE A 24 3.67 19.32 6.09
CA PHE A 24 3.07 18.55 4.99
C PHE A 24 1.65 18.06 5.28
N ILE A 25 1.18 18.11 6.53
CA ILE A 25 -0.24 17.92 6.84
C ILE A 25 -0.99 19.11 6.26
N CYS A 26 -1.83 18.83 5.25
CA CYS A 26 -2.82 19.76 4.75
C CYS A 26 -3.52 20.44 5.96
N PRO A 27 -3.38 21.77 6.16
CA PRO A 27 -4.02 22.42 7.29
C PRO A 27 -5.53 22.42 7.04
N PHE A 28 -6.25 21.57 7.75
CA PHE A 28 -7.47 22.07 8.37
C PHE A 28 -7.03 23.13 9.37
N PRO A 29 -7.64 24.33 9.37
CA PRO A 29 -7.13 25.44 10.14
C PRO A 29 -7.28 25.13 11.62
N PHE A 30 -6.17 24.86 12.28
CA PHE A 30 -6.02 25.22 13.68
C PHE A 30 -5.16 26.48 13.66
N THR A 31 -5.82 27.62 13.86
CA THR A 31 -5.15 28.85 14.25
C THR A 31 -4.47 28.60 15.58
N ASP A 32 -3.15 28.70 15.61
CA ASP A 32 -2.53 29.43 16.70
C ASP A 32 -1.33 30.20 16.18
N GLU A 33 -1.35 31.47 16.56
CA GLU A 33 -0.40 32.53 16.25
C GLU A 33 1.01 32.13 16.71
N GLU A 34 2.00 32.35 15.85
CA GLU A 34 3.20 33.18 16.14
C GLU A 34 4.18 33.07 14.96
N THR A 35 4.59 34.21 14.43
CA THR A 35 5.34 34.36 13.17
C THR A 35 6.86 34.24 13.36
N PRO A 36 7.61 33.91 12.30
CA PRO A 36 8.55 34.91 11.80
C PRO A 36 8.65 35.02 10.27
N PHE A 37 8.80 36.28 9.82
CA PHE A 37 9.06 36.83 8.47
C PHE A 37 7.84 37.10 7.56
N PRO A 38 7.60 38.36 7.14
CA PRO A 38 6.49 38.70 6.27
C PRO A 38 6.85 38.40 4.81
N ILE A 39 6.60 37.17 4.37
CA ILE A 39 6.30 36.91 2.97
C ILE A 39 4.88 37.44 2.74
N SER A 40 4.68 38.28 1.73
CA SER A 40 3.39 38.94 1.49
C SER A 40 2.27 37.89 1.41
N PRO A 41 1.16 38.03 2.16
CA PRO A 41 0.09 37.01 2.23
C PRO A 41 -0.56 36.69 0.87
N GLY A 42 -0.37 37.55 -0.14
CA GLY A 42 -0.81 37.30 -1.51
C GLY A 42 0.10 36.32 -2.30
N ALA A 43 1.39 36.23 -1.97
CA ALA A 43 2.35 35.38 -2.68
C ALA A 43 2.09 33.89 -2.39
N ASP A 44 1.81 33.54 -1.14
CA ASP A 44 1.51 32.15 -0.73
C ASP A 44 0.17 31.66 -1.29
N ALA A 45 -0.80 32.55 -1.46
CA ALA A 45 -2.07 32.21 -2.12
C ALA A 45 -1.87 31.95 -3.62
N ALA A 46 -1.09 32.81 -4.30
CA ALA A 46 -0.76 32.63 -5.71
C ALA A 46 0.05 31.35 -5.97
N LEU A 47 1.05 31.07 -5.12
CA LEU A 47 1.84 29.84 -5.19
C LEU A 47 0.96 28.60 -4.99
N ARG A 48 0.10 28.57 -3.97
CA ARG A 48 -0.83 27.45 -3.75
C ARG A 48 -1.77 27.23 -4.93
N GLN A 49 -2.30 28.31 -5.51
CA GLN A 49 -3.15 28.22 -6.69
C GLN A 49 -2.38 27.70 -7.91
N PHE A 50 -1.14 28.16 -8.12
CA PHE A 50 -0.26 27.65 -9.18
C PHE A 50 0.03 26.16 -9.00
N LEU A 51 0.43 25.73 -7.80
CA LEU A 51 0.70 24.33 -7.49
C LEU A 51 -0.52 23.45 -7.72
N LYS A 52 -1.72 23.92 -7.33
CA LYS A 52 -2.96 23.20 -7.60
C LYS A 52 -3.19 22.98 -9.10
N LEU A 53 -2.99 24.00 -9.93
CA LEU A 53 -3.13 23.89 -11.38
C LEU A 53 -2.07 22.97 -11.97
N LEU A 54 -0.84 23.07 -11.49
CA LEU A 54 0.28 22.24 -11.92
C LEU A 54 0.00 20.75 -11.64
N LEU A 55 -0.48 20.42 -10.44
CA LEU A 55 -0.84 19.05 -10.08
C LEU A 55 -1.98 18.51 -10.94
N SER A 56 -2.98 19.34 -11.24
CA SER A 56 -4.07 18.96 -12.16
C SER A 56 -3.56 18.66 -13.58
N GLN A 57 -2.55 19.39 -14.07
CA GLN A 57 -1.95 19.10 -15.38
C GLN A 57 -1.10 17.82 -15.34
N ILE A 58 -0.35 17.59 -14.26
CA ILE A 58 0.45 16.39 -14.06
C ILE A 58 -0.43 15.14 -14.01
N GLN A 59 -1.57 15.21 -13.32
CA GLN A 59 -2.52 14.11 -13.20
C GLN A 59 -3.07 13.66 -14.57
N GLY A 60 -3.17 14.59 -15.54
CA GLY A 60 -3.64 14.33 -16.89
C GLY A 60 -2.56 13.97 -17.91
N CYS A 61 -1.29 13.89 -17.52
CA CYS A 61 -0.21 13.60 -18.47
C CYS A 61 -0.11 12.10 -18.78
N ALA A 62 0.57 11.76 -19.89
CA ALA A 62 0.70 10.39 -20.39
C ALA A 62 1.44 9.42 -19.44
N VAL A 63 2.08 9.93 -18.39
CA VAL A 63 2.76 9.12 -17.36
C VAL A 63 1.76 8.35 -16.50
N PHE A 64 0.51 8.79 -16.41
CA PHE A 64 -0.51 8.18 -15.56
C PHE A 64 -1.66 7.59 -16.36
N GLU A 65 -2.23 6.50 -15.84
CA GLU A 65 -3.44 5.87 -16.35
C GLU A 65 -4.40 5.53 -15.21
N GLY A 66 -5.69 5.36 -15.55
CA GLY A 66 -6.75 5.01 -14.60
C GLY A 66 -7.65 6.17 -14.20
N PRO A 67 -8.56 5.93 -13.25
CA PRO A 67 -9.49 6.93 -12.71
C PRO A 67 -8.76 8.13 -12.11
N GLU A 68 -9.44 9.28 -12.04
CA GLU A 68 -8.86 10.52 -11.51
C GLU A 68 -8.32 10.38 -10.08
N ASP A 69 -9.00 9.64 -9.21
CA ASP A 69 -8.64 9.47 -7.80
C ASP A 69 -7.77 8.24 -7.52
N CYS A 70 -7.44 7.44 -8.54
CA CYS A 70 -6.76 6.15 -8.40
C CYS A 70 -5.88 5.83 -9.61
N LYS A 71 -4.87 6.68 -9.86
CA LYS A 71 -3.93 6.55 -10.96
C LYS A 71 -2.82 5.53 -10.66
N ASN A 72 -2.51 4.73 -11.68
CA ASN A 72 -1.26 3.97 -11.80
C ASN A 72 -0.32 4.68 -12.79
N LEU A 73 0.94 4.26 -12.83
CA LEU A 73 1.83 4.65 -13.93
C LEU A 73 1.45 3.88 -15.19
N ALA A 74 1.33 4.61 -16.30
CA ALA A 74 1.23 4.02 -17.63
C ALA A 74 2.63 3.63 -18.12
N LEU A 75 2.74 2.60 -18.96
CA LEU A 75 3.99 2.34 -19.69
C LEU A 75 3.96 3.06 -21.04
N ASP A 76 4.40 4.31 -21.04
CA ASP A 76 4.55 5.11 -22.25
C ASP A 76 6.02 5.19 -22.70
N ALA A 77 6.28 4.82 -23.96
CA ALA A 77 7.63 4.75 -24.53
C ALA A 77 8.20 6.13 -24.86
N GLN A 78 7.36 7.11 -25.21
CA GLN A 78 7.79 8.48 -25.47
C GLN A 78 8.17 9.17 -24.16
N ALA A 79 7.34 9.00 -23.11
CA ALA A 79 7.63 9.49 -21.77
C ALA A 79 8.93 8.91 -21.20
N LEU A 80 9.27 7.66 -21.54
CA LEU A 80 10.57 7.07 -21.18
C LEU A 80 11.73 7.74 -21.93
N LYS A 81 11.56 7.97 -23.24
CA LYS A 81 12.59 8.61 -24.08
C LYS A 81 12.87 10.05 -23.66
N GLU A 82 11.82 10.77 -23.28
CA GLU A 82 11.87 12.17 -22.83
C GLU A 82 12.10 12.30 -21.32
N ASP A 83 12.26 11.18 -20.62
CA ASP A 83 12.54 11.12 -19.18
C ASP A 83 11.47 11.79 -18.29
N MET A 84 10.23 11.84 -18.78
CA MET A 84 9.11 12.50 -18.12
C MET A 84 8.80 11.92 -16.74
N TYR A 85 9.08 10.64 -16.49
CA TYR A 85 8.87 10.04 -15.16
C TYR A 85 9.76 10.70 -14.11
N TYR A 86 11.00 11.02 -14.46
CA TYR A 86 11.91 11.78 -13.59
C TYR A 86 11.41 13.20 -13.40
N ASP A 87 11.09 13.91 -14.49
CA ASP A 87 10.62 15.30 -14.42
C ASP A 87 9.35 15.43 -13.58
N VAL A 88 8.37 14.54 -13.78
CA VAL A 88 7.16 14.48 -12.95
C VAL A 88 7.53 14.24 -11.49
N GLY A 89 8.43 13.31 -11.19
CA GLY A 89 8.92 13.07 -9.83
C GLY A 89 9.54 14.33 -9.21
N VAL A 90 10.36 15.07 -9.95
CA VAL A 90 10.97 16.34 -9.51
C VAL A 90 9.90 17.38 -9.22
N VAL A 91 8.92 17.55 -10.13
CA VAL A 91 7.86 18.54 -9.95
C VAL A 91 6.98 18.18 -8.75
N LEU A 92 6.69 16.90 -8.52
CA LEU A 92 5.97 16.45 -7.34
C LEU A 92 6.76 16.69 -6.06
N ALA A 93 8.08 16.45 -6.06
CA ALA A 93 8.92 16.76 -4.90
C ALA A 93 8.95 18.26 -4.59
N LEU A 94 9.11 19.10 -5.62
CA LEU A 94 9.02 20.56 -5.50
C LEU A 94 7.67 20.99 -4.94
N ALA A 95 6.58 20.44 -5.48
CA ALA A 95 5.23 20.74 -5.02
C ALA A 95 5.07 20.39 -3.53
N LEU A 96 5.47 19.20 -3.11
CA LEU A 96 5.37 18.76 -1.72
C LEU A 96 6.17 19.69 -0.79
N VAL A 97 7.42 20.01 -1.11
CA VAL A 97 8.28 20.88 -0.27
C VAL A 97 7.72 22.30 -0.15
N ASN A 98 7.02 22.80 -1.18
CA ASN A 98 6.39 24.12 -1.17
C ASN A 98 4.96 24.11 -0.59
N GLY A 99 4.55 23.03 0.08
CA GLY A 99 3.23 22.94 0.71
C GLY A 99 2.07 22.88 -0.29
N ALA A 100 2.28 22.23 -1.44
CA ALA A 100 1.21 21.99 -2.40
C ALA A 100 0.03 21.27 -1.74
N PRO A 101 -1.22 21.51 -2.21
CA PRO A 101 -2.34 20.72 -1.78
C PRO A 101 -2.07 19.24 -2.02
N CYS A 102 -2.52 18.40 -1.07
CA CYS A 102 -2.35 16.95 -1.10
C CYS A 102 -2.65 16.37 -2.50
N LEU A 103 -1.74 15.55 -3.05
CA LEU A 103 -1.84 14.95 -4.38
C LEU A 103 -3.14 14.15 -4.54
N ARG A 104 -3.40 13.23 -3.62
CA ARG A 104 -4.65 12.45 -3.51
C ARG A 104 -5.16 11.81 -4.81
N PHE A 105 -4.27 11.44 -5.73
CA PHE A 105 -4.64 10.75 -6.97
C PHE A 105 -3.88 9.46 -7.22
N PHE A 106 -2.90 9.08 -6.38
CA PHE A 106 -2.20 7.80 -6.55
C PHE A 106 -3.12 6.66 -6.13
N SER A 107 -3.07 5.55 -6.86
CA SER A 107 -3.63 4.30 -6.38
C SER A 107 -2.83 3.77 -5.17
N PRO A 108 -3.45 2.98 -4.28
CA PRO A 108 -2.72 2.26 -3.23
C PRO A 108 -1.60 1.37 -3.81
N ALA A 109 -1.82 0.79 -4.99
CA ALA A 109 -0.84 -0.04 -5.68
C ALA A 109 0.41 0.76 -6.08
N LEU A 110 0.22 1.95 -6.64
CA LEU A 110 1.32 2.82 -7.06
C LEU A 110 2.13 3.28 -5.85
N PHE A 111 1.45 3.68 -4.77
CA PHE A 111 2.13 4.02 -3.52
C PHE A 111 2.96 2.83 -2.99
N GLN A 112 2.36 1.64 -2.99
CA GLN A 112 3.06 0.41 -2.61
C GLN A 112 4.25 0.13 -3.51
N LEU A 113 4.13 0.29 -4.83
CA LEU A 113 5.22 0.07 -5.76
C LEU A 113 6.36 1.07 -5.52
N LEU A 114 6.06 2.36 -5.34
CA LEU A 114 7.10 3.39 -5.15
C LEU A 114 7.83 3.24 -3.82
N PHE A 115 7.10 3.02 -2.72
CA PHE A 115 7.64 3.11 -1.36
C PHE A 115 7.74 1.76 -0.63
N ASN A 116 7.30 0.67 -1.27
CA ASN A 116 7.22 -0.66 -0.66
C ASN A 116 6.37 -0.67 0.62
N PHE A 117 5.23 0.03 0.61
CA PHE A 117 4.30 0.12 1.75
C PHE A 117 2.83 0.02 1.31
N PRO A 118 2.00 -0.85 1.90
CA PRO A 118 2.34 -1.79 2.97
C PRO A 118 3.30 -2.90 2.48
N GLN A 119 4.22 -3.31 3.35
CA GLN A 119 5.22 -4.32 3.01
C GLN A 119 4.59 -5.70 2.88
N LYS A 120 5.11 -6.52 1.95
CA LYS A 120 4.73 -7.92 1.74
C LYS A 120 3.25 -8.15 1.39
N GLN A 121 2.53 -7.09 1.05
CA GLN A 121 1.19 -7.21 0.50
C GLN A 121 1.29 -7.68 -0.95
N ALA A 122 0.58 -8.75 -1.30
CA ALA A 122 0.53 -9.21 -2.69
C ALA A 122 -0.29 -8.23 -3.54
N LEU A 123 0.21 -7.93 -4.74
CA LEU A 123 -0.58 -7.28 -5.77
C LEU A 123 -1.59 -8.28 -6.33
N THR A 124 -2.78 -7.81 -6.65
CA THR A 124 -3.92 -8.62 -7.09
C THR A 124 -4.56 -7.97 -8.32
N ALA A 125 -5.47 -8.67 -9.00
CA ALA A 125 -6.17 -8.14 -10.17
C ALA A 125 -6.88 -6.79 -9.89
N GLY A 126 -7.32 -6.55 -8.65
CA GLY A 126 -7.95 -5.29 -8.24
C GLY A 126 -7.01 -4.08 -8.22
N HIS A 127 -5.70 -4.29 -8.28
CA HIS A 127 -4.70 -3.21 -8.35
C HIS A 127 -4.40 -2.78 -9.80
N LEU A 128 -4.83 -3.56 -10.79
CA LEU A 128 -4.69 -3.21 -12.20
C LEU A 128 -5.60 -2.04 -12.56
N THR A 129 -5.19 -1.27 -13.55
CA THR A 129 -5.95 -0.12 -14.04
C THR A 129 -7.33 -0.57 -14.57
N PRO A 130 -8.45 -0.10 -13.99
CA PRO A 130 -9.79 -0.50 -14.42
C PRO A 130 -10.05 -0.21 -15.89
N GLY A 131 -10.71 -1.14 -16.60
CA GLY A 131 -11.05 -0.99 -18.01
C GLY A 131 -9.87 -1.14 -18.98
N SER A 132 -8.65 -1.38 -18.51
CA SER A 132 -7.51 -1.64 -19.39
C SER A 132 -7.67 -2.98 -20.14
N PRO A 133 -7.04 -3.15 -21.32
CA PRO A 133 -7.04 -4.43 -22.04
C PRO A 133 -6.48 -5.58 -21.19
N LEU A 134 -5.46 -5.29 -20.38
CA LEU A 134 -4.87 -6.25 -19.46
C LEU A 134 -5.87 -6.70 -18.39
N THR A 135 -6.55 -5.75 -17.73
CA THR A 135 -7.54 -6.05 -16.69
C THR A 135 -8.67 -6.92 -17.25
N THR A 136 -9.12 -6.61 -18.46
CA THR A 136 -10.15 -7.41 -19.15
C THR A 136 -9.66 -8.84 -19.42
N THR A 137 -8.42 -9.00 -19.90
CA THR A 137 -7.82 -10.32 -20.12
C THR A 137 -7.68 -11.12 -18.81
N VAL A 138 -7.18 -10.49 -17.75
CA VAL A 138 -7.04 -11.13 -16.43
C VAL A 138 -8.40 -11.59 -15.90
N GLN A 139 -9.42 -10.74 -15.97
CA GLN A 139 -10.79 -11.10 -15.56
C GLN A 139 -11.35 -12.27 -16.38
N ARG A 140 -11.11 -12.31 -17.70
CA ARG A 140 -11.54 -13.44 -18.54
C ARG A 140 -10.82 -14.74 -18.15
N ILE A 141 -9.53 -14.67 -17.84
CA ILE A 141 -8.76 -15.83 -17.36
C ILE A 141 -9.34 -16.31 -16.03
N GLU A 142 -9.58 -15.41 -15.07
CA GLU A 142 -10.16 -15.74 -13.75
C GLU A 142 -11.58 -16.31 -13.84
N ALA A 143 -12.37 -15.85 -14.81
CA ALA A 143 -13.75 -16.30 -15.01
C ALA A 143 -13.88 -17.67 -15.70
N ALA A 144 -12.84 -18.15 -16.39
CA ALA A 144 -12.89 -19.42 -17.11
C ALA A 144 -13.15 -20.60 -16.16
N GLY A 145 -14.27 -21.31 -16.35
CA GLY A 145 -14.74 -22.38 -15.47
C GLY A 145 -14.28 -23.78 -15.90
N SER A 146 -13.73 -23.91 -17.11
CA SER A 146 -13.24 -25.18 -17.66
C SER A 146 -11.86 -25.01 -18.33
N VAL A 147 -11.11 -26.11 -18.47
CA VAL A 147 -9.81 -26.10 -19.17
C VAL A 147 -9.97 -25.67 -20.63
N SER A 148 -11.06 -26.08 -21.29
CA SER A 148 -11.37 -25.66 -22.66
C SER A 148 -11.56 -24.15 -22.76
N GLU A 149 -12.43 -23.58 -21.92
CA GLU A 149 -12.67 -22.12 -21.88
C GLU A 149 -11.37 -21.36 -21.58
N LEU A 150 -10.55 -21.87 -20.65
CA LEU A 150 -9.28 -21.26 -20.33
C LEU A 150 -8.36 -21.27 -21.56
N GLN A 151 -8.21 -22.39 -22.26
CA GLN A 151 -7.39 -22.47 -23.47
C GLN A 151 -7.88 -21.54 -24.59
N ASP A 152 -9.20 -21.39 -24.76
CA ASP A 152 -9.78 -20.45 -25.72
C ASP A 152 -9.40 -19.00 -25.37
N VAL A 153 -9.49 -18.62 -24.09
CA VAL A 153 -9.05 -17.31 -23.61
C VAL A 153 -7.56 -17.11 -23.87
N LEU A 154 -6.70 -18.07 -23.50
CA LEU A 154 -5.24 -17.98 -23.68
C LEU A 154 -4.86 -17.87 -25.16
N THR A 155 -5.55 -18.59 -26.04
CA THR A 155 -5.36 -18.48 -27.49
C THR A 155 -5.72 -17.09 -27.97
N SER A 156 -6.83 -16.52 -27.47
CA SER A 156 -7.28 -15.16 -27.84
C SER A 156 -6.35 -14.04 -27.36
N CYS A 157 -5.50 -14.29 -26.34
CA CYS A 157 -4.55 -13.31 -25.80
C CYS A 157 -3.07 -13.74 -25.92
N SER A 158 -2.77 -14.69 -26.81
CA SER A 158 -1.44 -15.31 -26.97
C SER A 158 -0.31 -14.28 -27.16
N ASP A 159 -0.53 -13.21 -27.90
CA ASP A 159 0.47 -12.15 -28.11
C ASP A 159 0.83 -11.47 -26.79
N HIS A 160 -0.16 -11.12 -25.97
CA HIS A 160 0.05 -10.54 -24.65
C HIS A 160 0.77 -11.49 -23.69
N LEU A 161 0.42 -12.78 -23.72
CA LEU A 161 1.10 -13.82 -22.94
C LEU A 161 2.56 -13.98 -23.39
N THR A 162 2.82 -13.89 -24.68
CA THR A 162 4.18 -14.01 -25.24
C THR A 162 5.04 -12.82 -24.83
N LEU A 163 4.52 -11.59 -24.96
CA LEU A 163 5.24 -10.39 -24.50
C LEU A 163 5.52 -10.39 -23.00
N SER A 164 4.63 -10.98 -22.19
CA SER A 164 4.81 -11.08 -20.74
C SER A 164 5.65 -12.28 -20.29
N GLY A 165 6.08 -13.14 -21.21
CA GLY A 165 6.79 -14.39 -20.88
C GLY A 165 5.90 -15.41 -20.16
N CYS A 166 4.58 -15.24 -20.21
CA CYS A 166 3.59 -16.07 -19.54
C CYS A 166 2.92 -17.10 -20.48
N ASN A 167 3.31 -17.14 -21.76
CA ASN A 167 2.78 -18.09 -22.74
C ASN A 167 3.31 -19.51 -22.49
N ARG A 168 2.67 -20.21 -21.55
CA ARG A 168 2.97 -21.59 -21.20
C ARG A 168 1.75 -22.48 -21.45
N PRO A 169 1.94 -23.77 -21.77
CA PRO A 169 0.83 -24.71 -21.84
C PRO A 169 0.18 -24.83 -20.46
N ILE A 170 -1.15 -24.77 -20.40
CA ILE A 170 -1.94 -24.99 -19.18
C ILE A 170 -2.81 -26.22 -19.35
N SER A 171 -2.64 -27.16 -18.43
CA SER A 171 -3.31 -28.48 -18.47
C SER A 171 -4.39 -28.61 -17.39
N SER A 172 -4.34 -27.77 -16.35
CA SER A 172 -5.25 -27.82 -15.22
C SER A 172 -5.72 -26.43 -14.80
N LEU A 173 -6.96 -26.33 -14.32
CA LEU A 173 -7.49 -25.09 -13.71
C LEU A 173 -6.73 -24.66 -12.46
N CYS A 174 -5.98 -25.57 -11.82
CA CYS A 174 -5.16 -25.25 -10.65
C CYS A 174 -4.03 -24.26 -10.99
N GLU A 175 -3.56 -24.25 -12.24
CA GLU A 175 -2.45 -23.39 -12.71
C GLU A 175 -2.89 -21.96 -13.02
N ARG A 176 -4.21 -21.72 -13.09
CA ARG A 176 -4.83 -20.44 -13.47
C ARG A 176 -4.43 -19.31 -12.52
N ALA A 177 -4.46 -19.54 -11.21
CA ALA A 177 -4.10 -18.54 -10.22
C ALA A 177 -2.64 -18.08 -10.39
N GLY A 178 -1.72 -19.04 -10.56
CA GLY A 178 -0.31 -18.72 -10.80
C GLY A 178 -0.09 -17.95 -12.10
N LEU A 179 -0.85 -18.25 -13.17
CA LEU A 179 -0.78 -17.45 -14.40
C LEU A 179 -1.21 -16.00 -14.17
N VAL A 180 -2.31 -15.80 -13.44
CA VAL A 180 -2.81 -14.45 -13.10
C VAL A 180 -1.78 -13.69 -12.28
N ASP A 181 -1.19 -14.33 -11.27
CA ASP A 181 -0.13 -13.74 -10.45
C ASP A 181 1.09 -13.33 -11.29
N ASP A 182 1.54 -14.20 -12.20
CA ASP A 182 2.65 -13.92 -13.11
C ASP A 182 2.35 -12.73 -14.05
N LEU A 183 1.13 -12.65 -14.58
CA LEU A 183 0.69 -11.54 -15.43
C LEU A 183 0.65 -10.20 -14.68
N ILE A 184 0.14 -10.21 -13.44
CA ILE A 184 0.11 -9.02 -12.58
C ILE A 184 1.54 -8.59 -12.23
N ALA A 185 2.39 -9.53 -11.81
CA ALA A 185 3.78 -9.26 -11.48
C ALA A 185 4.55 -8.70 -12.68
N PHE A 186 4.41 -9.30 -13.86
CA PHE A 186 5.03 -8.78 -15.07
C PHE A 186 4.54 -7.35 -15.35
N SER A 187 3.24 -7.14 -15.28
CA SER A 187 2.61 -5.90 -15.74
C SER A 187 2.84 -4.71 -14.82
N MET A 188 2.84 -4.93 -13.51
CA MET A 188 2.98 -3.86 -12.51
C MET A 188 4.41 -3.70 -12.00
N ILE A 189 5.24 -4.75 -12.08
CA ILE A 189 6.59 -4.76 -11.50
C ILE A 189 7.62 -4.85 -12.61
N THR A 190 7.67 -5.97 -13.36
CA THR A 190 8.79 -6.26 -14.28
C THR A 190 8.90 -5.23 -15.39
N ARG A 191 7.82 -4.94 -16.12
CA ARG A 191 7.84 -3.97 -17.22
C ARG A 191 7.92 -2.51 -16.74
N MET A 192 7.58 -2.26 -15.47
CA MET A 192 7.53 -0.93 -14.88
C MET A 192 8.82 -0.54 -14.14
N GLN A 193 9.86 -1.38 -14.16
CA GLN A 193 11.10 -1.13 -13.43
C GLN A 193 11.72 0.23 -13.77
N LEU A 194 11.90 0.54 -15.06
CA LEU A 194 12.50 1.81 -15.48
C LEU A 194 11.61 3.02 -15.18
N PRO A 195 10.30 3.04 -15.52
CA PRO A 195 9.38 4.10 -15.09
C PRO A 195 9.42 4.36 -13.58
N LEU A 196 9.28 3.30 -12.76
CA LEU A 196 9.30 3.41 -11.30
C LEU A 196 10.65 3.90 -10.79
N GLN A 197 11.76 3.46 -11.39
CA GLN A 197 13.09 3.93 -11.01
C GLN A 197 13.24 5.43 -11.26
N ARG A 198 12.97 5.89 -12.49
CA ARG A 198 13.10 7.31 -12.86
C ARG A 198 12.19 8.19 -12.01
N PHE A 199 10.97 7.74 -11.74
CA PHE A 199 10.04 8.44 -10.87
C PHE A 199 10.56 8.58 -9.43
N ARG A 200 11.12 7.50 -8.86
CA ARG A 200 11.75 7.55 -7.52
C ARG A 200 12.94 8.50 -7.50
N GLU A 201 13.79 8.47 -8.51
CA GLU A 201 14.94 9.37 -8.63
C GLU A 201 14.50 10.84 -8.72
N GLY A 202 13.40 11.13 -9.41
CA GLY A 202 12.77 12.44 -9.39
C GLY A 202 12.31 12.85 -7.99
N LEU A 203 11.60 11.95 -7.29
CA LEU A 203 11.14 12.18 -5.91
C LEU A 203 12.26 12.29 -4.87
N GLN A 204 13.45 11.76 -5.14
CA GLN A 204 14.63 11.93 -4.28
C GLN A 204 15.15 13.38 -4.31
N THR A 205 14.76 14.15 -5.32
CA THR A 205 15.06 15.59 -5.36
C THR A 205 14.48 16.25 -4.11
N LEU A 206 15.30 17.03 -3.40
CA LEU A 206 14.96 17.65 -2.10
C LEU A 206 14.69 16.67 -0.94
N GLY A 207 15.01 15.38 -1.09
CA GLY A 207 14.95 14.39 -0.01
C GLY A 207 13.55 13.91 0.36
N VAL A 208 12.55 14.15 -0.49
CA VAL A 208 11.15 13.77 -0.23
C VAL A 208 11.00 12.26 -0.16
N PHE A 209 11.58 11.54 -1.12
CA PHE A 209 11.48 10.08 -1.18
C PHE A 209 11.95 9.39 0.12
N GLU A 210 13.10 9.79 0.66
CA GLU A 210 13.67 9.25 1.89
C GLU A 210 12.75 9.47 3.09
N LYS A 211 12.10 10.64 3.16
CA LYS A 211 11.17 10.98 4.24
C LYS A 211 9.89 10.16 4.15
N VAL A 212 9.35 9.98 2.94
CA VAL A 212 8.18 9.12 2.72
C VAL A 212 8.52 7.67 3.08
N GLN A 213 9.70 7.17 2.71
CA GLN A 213 10.14 5.82 3.11
C GLN A 213 10.30 5.66 4.62
N LEU A 214 10.70 6.72 5.34
CA LEU A 214 10.85 6.68 6.79
C LEU A 214 9.50 6.67 7.53
N TYR A 215 8.48 7.34 6.97
CA TYR A 215 7.16 7.51 7.59
C TYR A 215 5.98 7.23 6.62
N PRO A 216 5.94 6.09 5.93
CA PRO A 216 5.05 5.89 4.79
C PRO A 216 3.57 5.94 5.16
N SER A 217 3.19 5.49 6.36
CA SER A 217 1.81 5.56 6.86
C SER A 217 1.32 7.00 7.05
N VAL A 218 2.22 7.93 7.40
CA VAL A 218 1.89 9.35 7.60
C VAL A 218 1.71 10.05 6.26
N PHE A 219 2.52 9.68 5.27
CA PHE A 219 2.47 10.27 3.93
C PHE A 219 1.38 9.65 3.05
N LEU A 220 0.92 8.43 3.31
CA LEU A 220 -0.08 7.74 2.50
C LEU A 220 -1.30 8.62 2.15
N PRO A 221 -1.97 9.30 3.11
CA PRO A 221 -3.14 10.14 2.81
C PRO A 221 -2.81 11.40 1.96
N LEU A 222 -1.54 11.79 1.87
CA LEU A 222 -1.10 12.90 1.01
C LEU A 222 -1.06 12.47 -0.46
N PHE A 223 -0.73 11.20 -0.73
CA PHE A 223 -0.58 10.66 -2.08
C PHE A 223 -1.86 10.02 -2.62
N THR A 224 -2.54 9.22 -1.80
CA THR A 224 -3.70 8.45 -2.22
C THR A 224 -4.99 9.16 -1.82
N SER A 225 -6.01 9.13 -2.68
CA SER A 225 -7.36 9.49 -2.23
C SER A 225 -7.75 8.49 -1.14
N GLY A 226 -8.18 8.99 0.02
CA GLY A 226 -8.57 8.12 1.12
C GLY A 226 -9.71 7.22 0.64
N ALA A 227 -9.46 5.91 0.57
CA ALA A 227 -10.54 4.96 0.59
C ALA A 227 -11.16 5.08 1.98
N GLU A 228 -12.27 5.80 2.11
CA GLU A 228 -13.14 5.61 3.26
C GLU A 228 -13.50 4.13 3.34
N GLY A 229 -13.03 3.45 4.39
CA GLY A 229 -13.59 2.19 4.86
C GLY A 229 -13.17 0.93 4.12
N THR A 230 -11.96 0.43 4.37
CA THR A 230 -11.82 -1.02 4.66
C THR A 230 -10.67 -1.30 5.63
N THR A 231 -10.57 -0.49 6.68
CA THR A 231 -10.01 -1.01 7.93
C THR A 231 -11.08 -1.86 8.58
N ALA A 232 -10.99 -3.18 8.38
CA ALA A 232 -11.48 -4.10 9.39
C ALA A 232 -10.80 -3.69 10.70
N ALA A 233 -11.58 -3.06 11.58
CA ALA A 233 -11.17 -2.72 12.92
C ALA A 233 -10.73 -4.02 13.61
N SER A 234 -9.43 -4.21 13.73
CA SER A 234 -8.89 -5.15 14.72
C SER A 234 -9.20 -4.52 16.07
N SER A 235 -10.26 -5.03 16.67
CA SER A 235 -10.66 -4.72 18.02
C SER A 235 -9.55 -5.19 18.96
N LEU A 236 -8.69 -4.29 19.38
CA LEU A 236 -7.99 -4.40 20.66
C LEU A 236 -8.97 -3.91 21.72
N GLN A 237 -9.77 -4.84 22.25
CA GLN A 237 -10.44 -4.63 23.52
C GLN A 237 -9.61 -5.29 24.62
N ASP A 238 -9.24 -4.41 25.55
CA ASP A 238 -8.62 -4.59 26.85
C ASP A 238 -8.79 -5.96 27.51
N SER A 239 -7.66 -6.60 27.79
CA SER A 239 -7.53 -7.63 28.81
C SER A 239 -7.01 -7.02 30.10
N ALA A 240 -7.93 -6.58 30.97
CA ALA A 240 -7.67 -6.32 32.38
C ALA A 240 -8.97 -6.39 33.20
N HIS A 241 -9.41 -7.59 33.54
CA HIS A 241 -10.16 -7.81 34.78
C HIS A 241 -9.73 -9.14 35.38
N GLU A 242 -8.94 -9.03 36.44
CA GLU A 242 -8.52 -10.12 37.31
C GLU A 242 -9.52 -10.28 38.46
N ALA A 243 -9.68 -11.53 38.87
CA ALA A 243 -10.27 -12.03 40.12
C ALA A 243 -11.79 -11.90 40.31
N GLU A 244 -12.48 -13.05 40.26
CA GLU A 244 -13.16 -13.67 41.41
C GLU A 244 -14.28 -14.60 40.92
N HIS A 245 -14.05 -15.93 40.91
CA HIS A 245 -15.07 -16.94 41.27
C HIS A 245 -14.51 -18.37 41.23
N ARG A 246 -14.16 -18.86 42.42
CA ARG A 246 -14.67 -20.10 43.04
C ARG A 246 -15.00 -21.28 42.10
N GLU A 247 -14.03 -22.17 41.91
CA GLU A 247 -14.24 -23.54 41.40
C GLU A 247 -14.96 -24.42 42.46
N PRO A 248 -15.98 -25.21 42.08
CA PRO A 248 -16.67 -26.13 42.98
C PRO A 248 -15.95 -27.49 43.08
N LEU A 249 -15.62 -27.86 44.31
CA LEU A 249 -15.14 -29.18 44.71
C LEU A 249 -16.17 -30.29 44.40
N THR A 250 -15.73 -31.40 43.81
CA THR A 250 -16.35 -32.71 44.06
C THR A 250 -15.26 -33.81 44.05
N PRO A 251 -15.28 -34.77 45.01
CA PRO A 251 -14.06 -35.41 45.50
C PRO A 251 -13.76 -36.78 44.88
N LEU A 252 -12.47 -37.07 44.72
CA LEU A 252 -11.92 -38.38 44.40
C LEU A 252 -12.13 -39.38 45.56
N ARG A 253 -12.79 -40.49 45.25
CA ARG A 253 -12.87 -41.71 46.08
C ARG A 253 -11.51 -42.42 46.11
N LEU A 254 -10.99 -42.66 47.32
CA LEU A 254 -10.12 -43.80 47.61
C LEU A 254 -10.61 -44.45 48.91
N ALA A 255 -10.76 -45.77 48.87
CA ALA A 255 -11.32 -46.63 49.91
C ALA A 255 -10.19 -47.25 50.78
N PRO A 256 -10.46 -48.26 51.64
CA PRO A 256 -10.71 -48.07 53.07
C PRO A 256 -9.72 -48.86 53.94
N SER A 257 -9.54 -48.52 55.22
CA SER A 257 -9.32 -49.51 56.29
C SER A 257 -9.21 -48.88 57.68
N ALA A 258 -9.88 -49.54 58.65
CA ALA A 258 -9.56 -49.63 60.08
C ALA A 258 -9.57 -48.32 60.91
N ALA A 259 -10.19 -48.23 62.09
CA ALA A 259 -10.84 -49.20 62.96
C ALA A 259 -11.61 -48.39 64.01
N ARG A 260 -12.69 -48.96 64.54
CA ARG A 260 -13.04 -48.84 65.97
C ARG A 260 -14.18 -49.79 66.29
N ARG A 261 -13.91 -50.76 67.16
CA ARG A 261 -14.94 -51.31 68.04
C ARG A 261 -14.28 -51.59 69.38
N LEU A 262 -14.56 -50.69 70.32
CA LEU A 262 -14.43 -50.95 71.75
C LEU A 262 -15.66 -51.76 72.17
N THR A 263 -15.43 -52.90 72.82
CA THR A 263 -16.40 -53.51 73.74
C THR A 263 -15.66 -53.93 74.99
N LEU A 264 -16.11 -53.38 76.11
CA LEU A 264 -15.78 -53.75 77.48
C LEU A 264 -16.24 -55.18 77.79
N LYS A 265 -15.51 -55.87 78.69
CA LYS A 265 -15.99 -56.34 80.01
C LYS A 265 -14.95 -57.20 80.74
N SER A 266 -14.66 -56.86 81.99
CA SER A 266 -14.98 -57.73 83.13
C SER A 266 -14.76 -57.01 84.47
N ALA A 267 -15.87 -56.70 85.13
CA ALA A 267 -16.17 -56.89 86.56
C ALA A 267 -17.62 -56.43 86.77
#